data_AF-A0A5J6RF73-F1
#
_entry.id   AF-A0A5J6RF73-F1
#
_cell.length_a   1.000
_cell.length_b   1.000
_cell.length_c   1.000
_cell.angle_alpha   90.00
_cell.angle_beta   90.00
_cell.angle_gamma   90.00
#
_symmetry.space_group_name_H-M   'P 1'
#
loop_
_entity.id
_entity.type
_entity.pdbx_description
1 polymer ?
#
loop_
_entity_poly.entity_id
_entity_poly.type
_entity_poly.pdbx_seq_one_letter_code
_entity_poly.pdbx_strand_id
1 'polypeptide(L)'
;MQDAITTHIYTIYIFLAIMLFNLYSVVSSKNFISLAKKLKFMTPVYHLSNAIVIYTGTIVAFYAQHFSLTIALMIPASIFLLVIEIKRYKKQRVIKVGDVKLQEEFYVYAKKIYIIEIAVLAMVYIISKVF
;
A
#
# COMPACT_ATOMS: atom_id res chain seq x y z
N MET A 1 17.04 18.88 8.07
CA MET A 1 16.61 18.42 6.72
C MET A 1 16.91 16.94 6.50
N GLN A 2 18.16 16.50 6.72
CA GLN A 2 18.57 15.11 6.52
C GLN A 2 17.77 14.11 7.35
N ASP A 3 17.44 14.45 8.61
CA ASP A 3 16.65 13.57 9.48
C ASP A 3 15.22 13.34 8.98
N ALA A 4 14.57 14.38 8.42
CA ALA A 4 13.22 14.29 7.89
C ALA A 4 13.16 13.42 6.62
N ILE A 5 14.12 13.61 5.71
CA ILE A 5 14.27 12.80 4.50
C ILE A 5 14.56 11.34 4.85
N THR A 6 15.48 11.11 5.79
CA THR A 6 15.84 9.77 6.25
C THR A 6 14.63 9.06 6.87
N THR A 7 13.88 9.76 7.72
CA THR A 7 12.64 9.24 8.32
C THR A 7 11.59 8.89 7.26
N HIS A 8 11.42 9.74 6.24
CA HIS A 8 10.51 9.47 5.14
C HIS A 8 10.90 8.21 4.35
N ILE A 9 12.18 8.05 4.02
CA ILE A 9 12.71 6.87 3.33
C ILE A 9 12.47 5.59 4.14
N TYR A 10 12.78 5.61 5.44
CA TYR A 10 12.49 4.46 6.31
C TYR A 10 11.02 4.12 6.36
N THR A 11 10.14 5.12 6.40
CA THR A 11 8.69 4.90 6.38
C THR A 11 8.24 4.24 5.09
N ILE A 12 8.80 4.63 3.93
CA ILE A 12 8.53 3.99 2.64
C ILE A 12 8.96 2.52 2.66
N TYR A 13 10.13 2.19 3.22
CA TYR A 13 10.58 0.80 3.33
C TYR A 13 9.67 -0.03 4.24
N ILE A 14 9.21 0.52 5.37
CA ILE A 14 8.23 -0.15 6.24
C ILE A 14 6.92 -0.38 5.48
N PHE A 15 6.45 0.61 4.73
CA PHE A 15 5.22 0.51 3.96
C PHE A 15 5.33 -0.57 2.85
N LEU A 16 6.47 -0.62 2.15
CA LEU A 16 6.78 -1.68 1.20
C LEU A 16 6.81 -3.06 1.87
N ALA A 17 7.40 -3.18 3.06
CA ALA A 17 7.44 -4.43 3.81
C ALA A 17 6.03 -4.93 4.15
N ILE A 18 5.11 -4.03 4.52
CA ILE A 18 3.70 -4.37 4.77
C ILE A 18 3.02 -4.87 3.48
N MET A 19 3.24 -4.21 2.33
CA MET A 19 2.71 -4.67 1.04
C MET A 19 3.21 -6.07 0.68
N LEU A 20 4.52 -6.32 0.83
CA LEU A 20 5.13 -7.62 0.57
C LEU A 20 4.58 -8.70 1.50
N PHE A 21 4.41 -8.39 2.79
CA PHE A 21 3.81 -9.30 3.75
C PHE A 21 2.35 -9.64 3.43
N ASN A 22 1.57 -8.64 2.98
CA ASN A 22 0.19 -8.84 2.55
C ASN A 22 0.12 -9.71 1.29
N LEU A 23 0.96 -9.45 0.29
CA LEU A 23 1.09 -10.27 -0.91
C LEU A 23 1.48 -11.71 -0.56
N TYR A 24 2.50 -11.89 0.28
CA TYR A 24 2.92 -13.21 0.76
C TYR A 24 1.78 -13.94 1.46
N SER A 25 0.98 -13.24 2.27
CA SER A 25 -0.18 -13.82 2.96
C SER A 25 -1.23 -14.34 1.97
N VAL A 26 -1.50 -13.59 0.89
CA VAL A 26 -2.44 -14.01 -0.16
C VAL A 26 -1.92 -15.23 -0.93
N VAL A 27 -0.61 -15.29 -1.21
CA VAL A 27 -0.01 -16.38 -1.99
C VAL A 27 0.16 -17.67 -1.17
N SER A 28 0.44 -17.55 0.13
CA SER A 28 0.73 -18.70 1.01
C SER A 28 -0.50 -19.29 1.70
N SER A 29 -1.54 -18.49 1.96
CA SER A 29 -2.70 -18.96 2.71
C SER A 29 -3.64 -19.79 1.84
N LYS A 30 -3.88 -21.05 2.23
CA LYS A 30 -4.89 -21.92 1.61
C LYS A 30 -6.29 -21.76 2.22
N ASN A 31 -6.39 -21.20 3.43
CA ASN A 31 -7.65 -21.03 4.14
C ASN A 31 -8.11 -19.57 4.07
N PHE A 32 -9.25 -19.33 3.42
CA PHE A 32 -9.80 -17.99 3.22
C PHE A 32 -10.15 -17.28 4.53
N ILE A 33 -10.69 -17.99 5.53
CA ILE A 33 -11.09 -17.36 6.80
C ILE A 33 -9.88 -16.84 7.55
N SER A 34 -8.79 -17.61 7.59
CA SER A 34 -7.53 -17.20 8.20
C SER A 34 -6.93 -15.99 7.47
N LEU A 35 -6.88 -16.05 6.14
CA LEU A 35 -6.42 -14.93 5.31
C LEU A 35 -7.26 -13.68 5.57
N ALA A 36 -8.59 -13.85 5.59
CA ALA A 36 -9.52 -12.75 5.73
C ALA A 36 -9.34 -12.02 7.07
N LYS A 37 -9.16 -12.76 8.17
CA LYS A 37 -8.85 -12.17 9.48
C LYS A 37 -7.55 -11.39 9.45
N LYS A 38 -6.50 -11.95 8.85
CA LYS A 38 -5.17 -11.33 8.75
C LYS A 38 -5.22 -10.04 7.91
N LEU A 39 -5.83 -10.09 6.73
CA LEU A 39 -5.97 -8.91 5.85
C LEU A 39 -6.85 -7.82 6.47
N LYS A 40 -7.91 -8.20 7.19
CA LYS A 40 -8.76 -7.24 7.91
C LYS A 40 -7.96 -6.48 8.98
N PHE A 41 -7.06 -7.17 9.68
CA PHE A 41 -6.18 -6.53 10.67
C PHE A 41 -5.03 -5.73 10.02
N MET A 42 -4.50 -6.19 8.88
CA MET A 42 -3.45 -5.47 8.15
C MET A 42 -3.97 -4.23 7.41
N THR A 43 -5.26 -4.14 7.12
CA THR A 43 -5.88 -2.97 6.46
C THR A 43 -5.67 -1.67 7.26
N PRO A 44 -6.01 -1.56 8.56
CA PRO A 44 -5.74 -0.35 9.33
C PRO A 44 -4.24 -0.08 9.46
N VAL A 45 -3.40 -1.11 9.59
CA VAL A 45 -1.93 -0.96 9.63
C VAL A 45 -1.41 -0.35 8.33
N TYR A 46 -1.87 -0.86 7.18
CA TYR A 46 -1.54 -0.32 5.87
C TYR A 46 -1.96 1.14 5.73
N HIS A 47 -3.19 1.49 6.09
CA HIS A 47 -3.67 2.88 6.00
C HIS A 47 -2.93 3.81 6.95
N LEU A 48 -2.59 3.35 8.14
CA LEU A 48 -1.76 4.09 9.09
C LEU A 48 -0.37 4.33 8.50
N SER A 49 0.29 3.31 7.97
CA SER A 49 1.60 3.47 7.32
C SER A 49 1.54 4.41 6.12
N ASN A 50 0.52 4.29 5.26
CA ASN A 50 0.33 5.23 4.15
C ASN A 50 0.13 6.67 4.65
N ALA A 51 -0.62 6.87 5.74
CA ALA A 51 -0.79 8.20 6.34
C ALA A 51 0.54 8.76 6.88
N ILE A 52 1.39 7.94 7.50
CA ILE A 52 2.73 8.37 7.93
C ILE A 52 3.61 8.74 6.71
N VAL A 53 3.54 7.96 5.62
CA VAL A 53 4.26 8.29 4.37
C VAL A 53 3.81 9.66 3.84
N ILE A 54 2.51 9.91 3.77
CA ILE A 54 1.96 11.20 3.33
C ILE A 54 2.41 12.33 4.26
N TYR A 55 2.30 12.13 5.57
CA TYR A 55 2.66 13.14 6.57
C TYR A 55 4.16 13.51 6.50
N THR A 56 5.03 12.50 6.52
CA THR A 56 6.48 12.70 6.41
C THR A 56 6.89 13.29 5.06
N GLY A 57 6.24 12.87 3.96
CA GLY A 57 6.47 13.42 2.63
C GLY A 57 6.04 14.88 2.51
N THR A 58 4.94 15.24 3.16
CA THR A 58 4.46 16.62 3.25
C THR A 58 5.47 17.50 4.00
N ILE A 59 6.02 17.03 5.13
CA ILE A 59 7.08 17.75 5.86
C ILE A 59 8.29 17.97 4.95
N VAL A 60 8.76 16.92 4.26
CA VAL A 60 9.91 17.03 3.33
C VAL A 60 9.64 18.06 2.23
N ALA A 61 8.43 18.06 1.66
CA ALA A 61 8.02 19.01 0.63
C ALA A 61 7.97 20.46 1.13
N PHE A 62 7.44 20.70 2.34
CA PHE A 62 7.43 22.03 2.94
C PHE A 62 8.83 22.56 3.23
N TYR A 63 9.74 21.71 3.70
CA TYR A 63 11.14 22.09 3.95
C TYR A 63 11.91 22.40 2.67
N ALA A 64 11.57 21.77 1.55
CA ALA A 64 12.23 22.01 0.27
C ALA A 64 11.89 23.39 -0.33
N GLN A 65 10.84 24.08 0.16
CA GLN A 65 10.32 25.38 -0.32
C GLN A 65 10.03 25.48 -1.84
N HIS A 66 10.21 24.39 -2.60
CA HIS A 66 9.96 24.28 -4.02
C HIS A 66 9.13 23.04 -4.29
N PHE A 67 8.05 23.22 -5.05
CA PHE A 67 7.19 22.12 -5.47
C PHE A 67 7.83 21.41 -6.67
N SER A 68 8.56 20.32 -6.40
CA SER A 68 9.17 19.51 -7.45
C SER A 68 8.13 18.63 -8.15
N LEU A 69 8.44 18.25 -9.39
CA LEU A 69 7.62 17.31 -10.16
C LEU A 69 7.49 15.94 -9.45
N THR A 70 8.48 15.57 -8.64
CA THR A 70 8.45 14.36 -7.80
C THR A 70 7.39 14.45 -6.69
N ILE A 71 7.26 15.59 -6.00
CA ILE A 71 6.19 15.81 -5.00
C ILE A 71 4.81 15.75 -5.67
N ALA A 72 4.67 16.34 -6.86
CA ALA A 72 3.44 16.32 -7.63
C ALA A 72 2.96 14.90 -7.98
N LEU A 73 3.89 13.96 -8.20
CA LEU A 73 3.59 12.55 -8.48
C LEU A 73 3.30 11.72 -7.22
N MET A 74 3.90 12.06 -6.08
CA MET A 74 3.71 11.33 -4.82
C MET A 74 2.29 11.45 -4.26
N ILE A 75 1.68 12.63 -4.37
CA ILE A 75 0.31 12.89 -3.89
C ILE A 75 -0.72 11.97 -4.56
N PRO A 76 -0.88 11.95 -5.90
CA PRO A 76 -1.84 11.07 -6.56
C PRO A 76 -1.51 9.59 -6.36
N ALA A 77 -0.23 9.20 -6.29
CA ALA A 77 0.16 7.82 -5.98
C ALA A 77 -0.34 7.39 -4.59
N SER A 78 -0.18 8.24 -3.57
CA SER A 78 -0.63 7.93 -2.21
C SER A 78 -2.16 7.77 -2.10
N ILE A 79 -2.92 8.60 -2.82
CA ILE A 79 -4.38 8.52 -2.90
C ILE A 79 -4.80 7.26 -3.66
N PHE A 80 -4.11 6.95 -4.75
CA PHE A 80 -4.38 5.75 -5.54
C PHE A 80 -4.19 4.47 -4.73
N LEU A 81 -3.08 4.35 -4.00
CA LEU A 81 -2.80 3.23 -3.08
C LEU A 81 -3.90 3.12 -2.01
N LEU A 82 -4.32 4.24 -1.43
CA LEU A 82 -5.41 4.26 -0.45
C LEU A 82 -6.74 3.74 -1.03
N VAL A 83 -7.14 4.23 -2.20
CA VAL A 83 -8.43 3.87 -2.83
C VAL A 83 -8.45 2.39 -3.22
N ILE A 84 -7.34 1.87 -3.74
CA ILE A 84 -7.23 0.47 -4.14
C ILE A 84 -7.34 -0.46 -2.94
N GLU A 85 -6.67 -0.17 -1.84
CA GLU A 85 -6.73 -1.02 -0.64
C GLU A 85 -8.13 -1.03 -0.01
N ILE A 86 -8.85 0.11 -0.07
CA ILE A 86 -10.27 0.21 0.32
C ILE A 86 -11.15 -0.65 -0.59
N LYS A 87 -10.95 -0.61 -1.91
CA LYS A 87 -11.70 -1.46 -2.85
C LYS A 87 -11.49 -2.94 -2.55
N ARG A 88 -10.25 -3.35 -2.24
CA ARG A 88 -9.94 -4.73 -1.84
C ARG A 88 -10.60 -5.12 -0.52
N TYR A 89 -10.58 -4.24 0.48
CA TYR A 89 -11.30 -4.49 1.75
C TYR A 89 -12.80 -4.66 1.54
N LYS A 90 -13.42 -3.78 0.74
CA LYS A 90 -14.85 -3.85 0.43
C LYS A 90 -15.23 -5.15 -0.27
N LYS A 91 -14.43 -5.60 -1.23
CA LYS A 91 -14.66 -6.89 -1.94
C LYS A 91 -14.53 -8.08 -0.99
N GLN A 92 -13.60 -8.03 -0.04
CA GLN A 92 -13.43 -9.09 0.95
C GLN A 92 -14.63 -9.22 1.90
N ARG A 93 -15.16 -8.09 2.38
CA ARG A 93 -16.19 -8.05 3.44
C ARG A 93 -17.50 -8.75 3.07
N VAL A 94 -17.85 -8.82 1.79
CA VAL A 94 -19.12 -9.39 1.33
C VAL A 94 -19.11 -10.90 1.13
N ILE A 95 -17.92 -11.53 1.14
CA ILE A 95 -17.75 -12.95 0.82
C ILE A 95 -18.06 -13.81 2.06
N LYS A 96 -18.97 -14.78 1.91
CA LYS A 96 -19.32 -15.72 2.99
C LYS A 96 -18.48 -16.99 2.91
N VAL A 97 -18.52 -17.77 4.01
CA VAL A 97 -17.75 -19.03 4.15
C VAL A 97 -18.13 -20.07 3.09
N GLY A 98 -19.40 -20.10 2.65
CA GLY A 98 -19.88 -21.03 1.62
C GLY A 98 -19.58 -20.62 0.18
N ASP A 99 -19.12 -19.40 -0.07
CA ASP A 99 -18.99 -18.85 -1.42
C ASP A 99 -17.64 -19.20 -2.07
N VAL A 100 -17.36 -20.48 -2.29
CA VAL A 100 -16.04 -20.98 -2.74
C VAL A 100 -15.55 -20.26 -4.01
N LYS A 101 -16.41 -20.07 -5.01
CA LYS A 101 -16.05 -19.34 -6.25
C LYS A 101 -15.64 -17.89 -5.99
N LEU A 102 -16.39 -17.18 -5.13
CA LEU A 102 -16.07 -15.78 -4.79
C LEU A 102 -14.76 -15.69 -3.98
N GLN A 103 -14.45 -16.70 -3.18
CA GLN A 103 -13.17 -16.78 -2.46
C GLN A 103 -12.01 -16.93 -3.45
N GLU A 104 -12.09 -17.85 -4.41
CA GLU A 104 -11.07 -18.04 -5.45
C GLU A 104 -10.85 -16.77 -6.29
N GLU A 105 -11.94 -16.13 -6.72
CA GLU A 105 -11.88 -14.84 -7.43
C GLU A 105 -11.22 -13.74 -6.58
N PHE A 106 -11.45 -13.76 -5.26
CA PHE A 106 -10.82 -12.82 -4.35
C PHE A 106 -9.31 -13.02 -4.26
N TYR A 107 -8.80 -14.25 -4.22
CA TYR A 107 -7.35 -14.51 -4.22
C TYR A 107 -6.68 -13.90 -5.45
N VAL A 108 -7.23 -14.14 -6.64
CA VAL A 108 -6.71 -13.60 -7.90
C VAL A 108 -6.76 -12.07 -7.88
N TYR A 109 -7.88 -11.51 -7.43
CA TYR A 109 -8.06 -10.06 -7.33
C TYR A 109 -7.08 -9.42 -6.34
N ALA A 110 -6.98 -9.93 -5.11
CA ALA A 110 -6.10 -9.40 -4.08
C ALA A 110 -4.64 -9.50 -4.49
N LYS A 111 -4.22 -10.61 -5.13
CA LYS A 111 -2.86 -10.74 -5.67
C LYS A 111 -2.55 -9.66 -6.71
N LYS A 112 -3.46 -9.42 -7.66
CA LYS A 112 -3.30 -8.35 -8.67
C LYS A 112 -3.18 -6.98 -8.02
N ILE A 113 -4.02 -6.70 -7.02
CA ILE A 113 -4.01 -5.43 -6.29
C ILE A 113 -2.64 -5.21 -5.62
N TYR A 114 -2.15 -6.17 -4.84
CA TYR A 114 -0.85 -6.01 -4.17
C TYR A 114 0.32 -5.87 -5.14
N ILE A 115 0.29 -6.56 -6.28
CA ILE A 115 1.31 -6.39 -7.33
C ILE A 115 1.27 -4.97 -7.89
N ILE A 116 0.07 -4.43 -8.16
CA ILE A 116 -0.09 -3.05 -8.66
C ILE A 116 0.41 -2.03 -7.62
N GLU A 117 0.09 -2.21 -6.35
CA GLU A 117 0.53 -1.32 -5.28
C GLU A 117 2.06 -1.25 -5.17
N ILE A 118 2.71 -2.42 -5.14
CA ILE A 118 4.18 -2.52 -5.10
C ILE A 118 4.80 -1.90 -6.36
N ALA A 119 4.22 -2.16 -7.53
CA ALA A 119 4.70 -1.59 -8.79
C ALA A 119 4.60 -0.07 -8.81
N VAL A 120 3.50 0.52 -8.32
CA VAL A 120 3.34 1.97 -8.21
C VAL A 120 4.37 2.56 -7.26
N LEU A 121 4.56 1.97 -6.08
CA LEU A 121 5.55 2.44 -5.12
C LEU A 121 6.97 2.38 -5.69
N ALA A 122 7.33 1.28 -6.36
CA ALA A 122 8.63 1.12 -7.02
C ALA A 122 8.82 2.11 -8.17
N MET A 123 7.79 2.34 -8.99
CA MET A 123 7.83 3.30 -10.09
C MET A 123 8.06 4.72 -9.58
N VAL A 124 7.32 5.14 -8.55
CA VAL A 124 7.49 6.47 -7.92
C VAL A 124 8.89 6.60 -7.34
N TYR A 125 9.42 5.56 -6.69
CA TYR A 125 10.79 5.56 -6.17
C TYR A 125 11.84 5.73 -7.28
N ILE A 126 11.73 4.99 -8.39
CA ILE A 126 12.66 5.07 -9.52
C ILE A 126 12.60 6.46 -10.15
N ILE A 127 11.40 6.98 -10.42
CA ILE A 127 11.24 8.33 -10.99
C ILE A 127 11.87 9.37 -10.06
N SER A 128 11.66 9.24 -8.74
CA SER A 128 12.22 10.18 -7.75
C SER A 128 13.75 10.10 -7.58
N LYS A 129 14.40 9.07 -8.14
CA LYS A 129 15.86 8.94 -8.17
C LYS A 129 16.47 9.52 -9.44
N VAL A 130 15.69 9.66 -10.51
CA VAL A 130 16.13 10.14 -11.82
C VAL A 130 15.98 11.66 -11.94
N PHE A 131 14.99 12.24 -11.27
CA PHE A 131 14.73 13.69 -11.17
C PHE A 131 15.11 14.22 -9.79
#